data_AF-A0A971KPR2-F1
#
_entry.id   AF-A0A971KPR2-F1
#
_cell.length_a   1.000
_cell.length_b   1.000
_cell.length_c   1.000
_cell.angle_alpha   90.00
_cell.angle_beta   90.00
_cell.angle_gamma   90.00
#
_symmetry.space_group_name_H-M   'P 1'
#
loop_
_entity.id
_entity.type
_entity.pdbx_description
1 polymer ?
#
loop_
_entity_poly.entity_id
_entity_poly.type
_entity_poly.pdbx_seq_one_letter_code
_entity_poly.pdbx_strand_id
1 'polypeptide(L)'
;MAITKTKFINYSRCPRYVALDEVKKERLNADISYSDYLEEEIDIKKFELISQMIDIDDEGNEEDLIDIVDEQLEIMLPYYKKIEQLAGKKVEDLFGGNSIYAEKTQDQKSFEFIDNGIKYLCYVDIYNDNGKINIIEVKATTSRKFIKDITGGYYKKEKYSLFFKDDKGIFHLKEDLQNYNLEDEMPKEEYYKKRLKLKDKYKFGKYIYDLAVQRMFIEKDTKNYDINYYLAVLNHEYVFDGTYIDG
;
A
#
# COMPACT_ATOMS: atom_id res chain seq x y z
N MET A 1 -6.31 19.42 -16.63
CA MET A 1 -5.20 18.72 -15.92
C MET A 1 -5.80 17.87 -14.80
N ALA A 2 -5.61 16.56 -14.90
CA ALA A 2 -5.97 15.61 -13.87
C ALA A 2 -4.69 15.08 -13.18
N ILE A 3 -4.72 14.98 -11.86
CA ILE A 3 -3.65 14.41 -11.02
C ILE A 3 -4.17 13.12 -10.40
N THR A 4 -3.56 12.00 -10.80
CA THR A 4 -3.85 10.68 -10.24
C THR A 4 -3.17 10.51 -8.88
N LYS A 5 -3.62 9.52 -8.09
CA LYS A 5 -2.89 9.05 -6.88
C LYS A 5 -1.39 8.87 -7.19
N THR A 6 -1.11 8.15 -8.26
CA THR A 6 0.23 7.86 -8.78
C THR A 6 1.04 9.13 -9.05
N LYS A 7 0.52 10.06 -9.85
CA LYS A 7 1.21 11.32 -10.16
C LYS A 7 1.46 12.14 -8.90
N PHE A 8 0.49 12.22 -8.00
CA PHE A 8 0.64 12.93 -6.73
C PHE A 8 1.80 12.37 -5.90
N ILE A 9 1.86 11.04 -5.76
CA ILE A 9 2.94 10.36 -5.04
C ILE A 9 4.29 10.66 -5.69
N ASN A 10 4.38 10.58 -7.02
CA ASN A 10 5.64 10.84 -7.73
C ASN A 10 6.11 12.30 -7.61
N TYR A 11 5.19 13.26 -7.72
CA TYR A 11 5.50 14.69 -7.44
C TYR A 11 6.02 14.89 -6.02
N SER A 12 5.46 14.17 -5.04
CA SER A 12 5.91 14.26 -3.64
C SER A 12 7.27 13.61 -3.38
N ARG A 13 7.68 12.64 -4.21
CA ARG A 13 8.93 11.89 -4.06
C ARG A 13 10.12 12.63 -4.66
N CYS A 14 9.96 13.18 -5.86
CA CYS A 14 11.04 13.81 -6.62
C CYS A 14 10.58 15.14 -7.25
N PRO A 15 11.13 16.30 -6.81
CA PRO A 15 10.80 17.59 -7.38
C PRO A 15 11.04 17.68 -8.90
N ARG A 16 12.04 16.96 -9.41
CA ARG A 16 12.36 16.93 -10.85
C ARG A 16 11.33 16.17 -11.69
N TYR A 17 10.52 15.31 -11.06
CA TYR A 17 9.49 14.54 -11.76
C TYR A 17 8.44 15.45 -12.41
N VAL A 18 8.14 16.61 -11.81
CA VAL A 18 7.17 17.59 -12.36
C VAL A 18 7.60 18.03 -13.77
N ALA A 19 8.85 18.45 -13.93
CA ALA A 19 9.38 18.88 -15.22
C ALA A 19 9.43 17.73 -16.24
N LEU A 20 9.72 16.51 -15.80
CA LEU A 20 9.72 15.33 -16.67
C LEU A 20 8.30 14.95 -17.13
N ASP A 21 7.32 15.03 -16.24
CA ASP A 21 5.91 14.77 -16.54
C ASP A 21 5.33 15.84 -17.48
N GLU A 22 5.73 17.11 -17.32
CA GLU A 22 5.38 18.18 -18.27
C GLU A 22 5.98 17.95 -19.67
N VAL A 23 7.24 17.54 -19.77
CA VAL A 23 7.87 17.18 -21.06
C VAL A 23 7.17 15.98 -21.71
N LYS A 24 6.68 15.02 -20.92
CA LYS A 24 5.85 13.91 -21.43
C LYS A 24 4.48 14.40 -21.93
N LYS A 25 3.86 15.35 -21.22
CA LYS A 25 2.56 15.96 -21.56
C LYS A 25 2.61 16.92 -22.76
N GLU A 26 3.73 17.59 -23.03
CA GLU A 26 3.87 18.37 -24.27
C GLU A 26 3.70 17.52 -25.55
N ARG A 27 3.72 16.18 -25.42
CA ARG A 27 3.41 15.23 -26.51
C ARG A 27 1.94 14.76 -26.56
N LEU A 28 1.11 14.99 -25.54
CA LEU A 28 -0.27 14.47 -25.41
C LEU A 28 -1.19 15.46 -24.65
N ASN A 29 -2.31 15.86 -25.25
CA ASN A 29 -3.26 16.85 -24.72
C ASN A 29 -3.74 16.58 -23.27
N ALA A 30 -4.03 17.68 -22.54
CA ALA A 30 -4.04 17.84 -21.08
C ALA A 30 -5.09 17.09 -20.22
N ASP A 31 -5.77 16.08 -20.78
CA ASP A 31 -6.67 15.19 -20.04
C ASP A 31 -6.04 13.80 -19.97
N ILE A 32 -5.95 13.24 -18.76
CA ILE A 32 -5.45 11.87 -18.60
C ILE A 32 -6.49 10.91 -19.18
N SER A 33 -6.11 10.13 -20.18
CA SER A 33 -6.98 9.07 -20.67
C SER A 33 -7.03 7.91 -19.67
N TYR A 34 -8.07 7.09 -19.74
CA TYR A 34 -8.15 5.88 -18.93
C TYR A 34 -7.00 4.92 -19.22
N SER A 35 -6.54 4.84 -20.48
CA SER A 35 -5.34 4.08 -20.85
C SER A 35 -4.09 4.59 -20.14
N ASP A 36 -3.89 5.91 -20.06
CA ASP A 36 -2.72 6.47 -19.38
C ASP A 36 -2.75 6.16 -17.87
N TYR A 37 -3.93 6.17 -17.24
CA TYR A 37 -4.07 5.75 -15.84
C TYR A 37 -3.65 4.29 -15.65
N LEU A 38 -4.14 3.40 -16.52
CA LEU A 38 -3.86 1.98 -16.44
C LEU A 38 -2.37 1.69 -16.63
N GLU A 39 -1.72 2.36 -17.58
CA GLU A 39 -0.27 2.28 -17.79
C GLU A 39 0.50 2.75 -16.55
N GLU A 40 0.14 3.88 -15.96
CA GLU A 40 0.73 4.37 -14.70
C GLU A 40 0.60 3.38 -13.55
N GLU A 41 -0.55 2.71 -13.45
CA GLU A 41 -0.82 1.71 -12.42
C GLU A 41 0.02 0.44 -12.62
N ILE A 42 0.11 -0.04 -13.88
CA ILE A 42 0.92 -1.20 -14.26
C ILE A 42 2.40 -0.94 -13.99
N ASP A 43 2.92 0.24 -14.35
CA ASP A 43 4.32 0.61 -14.12
C ASP A 43 4.67 0.60 -12.64
N ILE A 44 3.77 1.07 -11.77
CA ILE A 44 3.98 1.00 -10.31
C ILE A 44 3.98 -0.45 -9.84
N LYS A 45 3.02 -1.27 -10.28
CA LYS A 45 2.96 -2.70 -9.90
C LYS A 45 4.23 -3.44 -10.34
N LYS A 46 4.72 -3.16 -11.55
CA LYS A 46 6.02 -3.65 -12.06
C LYS A 46 7.16 -3.19 -11.12
N PHE A 47 7.25 -1.90 -10.80
CA PHE A 47 8.27 -1.36 -9.90
C PHE A 47 8.21 -1.96 -8.48
N GLU A 48 7.01 -2.24 -7.96
CA GLU A 48 6.83 -2.88 -6.66
C GLU A 48 7.36 -4.31 -6.63
N LEU A 49 7.31 -5.07 -7.74
CA LEU A 49 7.95 -6.39 -7.83
C LEU A 49 9.46 -6.27 -7.86
N ILE A 50 10.00 -5.36 -8.68
CA ILE A 50 11.45 -5.12 -8.74
C ILE A 50 11.96 -4.76 -7.34
N SER A 51 11.27 -3.85 -6.66
CA SER A 51 11.59 -3.44 -5.28
C SER A 51 11.54 -4.57 -4.25
N GLN A 52 10.99 -5.74 -4.58
CA GLN A 52 11.02 -6.93 -3.71
C GLN A 52 12.14 -7.90 -4.08
N MET A 53 12.60 -7.86 -5.33
CA MET A 53 13.76 -8.64 -5.79
C MET A 53 15.08 -7.99 -5.39
N ILE A 54 15.06 -6.69 -5.05
CA ILE A 54 16.21 -5.96 -4.52
C ILE A 54 16.15 -6.01 -2.98
N ASP A 55 17.01 -6.82 -2.38
CA ASP A 55 17.30 -6.77 -0.94
C ASP A 55 18.36 -5.68 -0.71
N ILE A 56 18.08 -4.75 0.20
CA ILE A 56 19.07 -3.77 0.66
C ILE A 56 19.89 -4.48 1.74
N ASP A 57 21.20 -4.61 1.54
CA ASP A 57 22.09 -5.20 2.54
C ASP A 57 22.15 -4.35 3.83
N ASP A 58 22.65 -4.93 4.93
CA ASP A 58 22.77 -4.25 6.22
C ASP A 58 23.72 -3.02 6.18
N GLU A 59 24.44 -2.82 5.07
CA GLU A 59 25.40 -1.73 4.82
C GLU A 59 24.82 -0.61 3.93
N GLY A 60 23.61 -0.80 3.38
CA GLY A 60 22.90 0.22 2.60
C GLY A 60 23.32 0.31 1.14
N ASN A 61 23.95 -0.72 0.58
CA ASN A 61 24.27 -0.77 -0.84
C ASN A 61 23.03 -1.26 -1.63
N GLU A 62 22.47 -0.37 -2.44
CA GLU A 62 21.48 -0.72 -3.46
C GLU A 62 22.23 -1.15 -4.72
N GLU A 63 22.20 -2.43 -5.07
CA GLU A 63 22.60 -2.84 -6.43
C GLU A 63 21.50 -2.45 -7.40
N ASP A 64 21.83 -1.46 -8.24
CA ASP A 64 20.98 -0.92 -9.27
C ASP A 64 20.96 -1.86 -10.49
N LEU A 65 19.84 -2.57 -10.66
CA LEU A 65 19.54 -3.44 -11.81
C LEU A 65 18.42 -2.87 -12.69
N ILE A 66 18.25 -1.54 -12.73
CA ILE A 66 17.17 -0.83 -13.45
C ILE A 66 16.99 -1.26 -14.93
N ASP A 67 17.98 -1.90 -15.56
CA ASP A 67 17.94 -2.28 -16.98
C ASP A 67 17.56 -3.74 -17.30
N ILE A 68 17.26 -4.57 -16.30
CA ILE A 68 16.79 -5.94 -16.54
C ILE A 68 15.43 -6.07 -15.89
N VAL A 69 14.34 -5.82 -16.60
CA VAL A 69 13.16 -6.71 -16.70
C VAL A 69 12.06 -5.98 -17.50
N ASP A 70 11.58 -6.60 -18.58
CA ASP A 70 10.23 -6.33 -19.08
C ASP A 70 9.42 -7.64 -19.19
N GLU A 71 9.96 -8.67 -19.85
CA GLU A 71 9.24 -9.95 -20.07
C GLU A 71 8.89 -10.70 -18.78
N GLN A 72 9.83 -10.82 -17.82
CA GLN A 72 9.54 -11.54 -16.57
C GLN A 72 8.52 -10.82 -15.68
N LEU A 73 8.46 -9.48 -15.74
CA LEU A 73 7.51 -8.68 -14.95
C LEU A 73 6.10 -8.76 -15.52
N GLU A 74 5.97 -8.78 -16.85
CA GLU A 74 4.67 -8.98 -17.49
C GLU A 74 4.07 -10.35 -17.15
N ILE A 75 4.90 -11.38 -17.05
CA ILE A 75 4.49 -12.72 -16.58
C ILE A 75 3.98 -12.67 -15.12
N MET A 76 4.43 -11.70 -14.32
CA MET A 76 4.06 -11.58 -12.91
C MET A 76 2.76 -10.79 -12.67
N LEU A 77 2.31 -9.95 -13.63
CA LEU A 77 1.09 -9.14 -13.52
C LEU A 77 -0.19 -9.95 -13.20
N PRO A 78 -0.41 -11.15 -13.76
CA PRO A 78 -1.56 -11.99 -13.40
C PRO A 78 -1.59 -12.35 -11.91
N TYR A 79 -0.43 -12.53 -11.26
CA TYR A 79 -0.38 -12.85 -9.84
C TYR A 79 -0.79 -11.67 -8.96
N TYR A 80 -0.50 -10.43 -9.35
CA TYR A 80 -1.05 -9.25 -8.64
C TYR A 80 -2.56 -9.23 -8.64
N LYS A 81 -3.16 -9.42 -9.82
CA LYS A 81 -4.62 -9.48 -9.96
C LYS A 81 -5.19 -10.61 -9.08
N LYS A 82 -4.49 -11.75 -9.03
CA LYS A 82 -4.88 -12.85 -8.16
C LYS A 82 -4.80 -12.49 -6.67
N ILE A 83 -3.77 -11.76 -6.24
CA ILE A 83 -3.63 -11.29 -4.86
C ILE A 83 -4.77 -10.33 -4.51
N GLU A 84 -5.10 -9.37 -5.38
CA GLU A 84 -6.23 -8.46 -5.18
C GLU A 84 -7.57 -9.21 -5.05
N GLN A 85 -7.82 -10.20 -5.90
CA GLN A 85 -9.01 -11.05 -5.81
C GLN A 85 -9.08 -11.83 -4.50
N LEU A 86 -7.96 -12.43 -4.07
CA LEU A 86 -7.90 -13.17 -2.81
C LEU A 86 -8.08 -12.25 -1.61
N ALA A 87 -7.52 -11.04 -1.66
CA ALA A 87 -7.72 -10.02 -0.64
C ALA A 87 -9.19 -9.56 -0.60
N GLY A 88 -9.82 -9.35 -1.76
CA GLY A 88 -11.25 -9.00 -1.87
C GLY A 88 -12.16 -10.04 -1.22
N LYS A 89 -11.97 -11.32 -1.56
CA LYS A 89 -12.70 -12.44 -0.92
C LYS A 89 -12.48 -12.46 0.59
N LYS A 90 -11.25 -12.26 1.05
CA LYS A 90 -10.94 -12.23 2.48
C LYS A 90 -11.62 -11.05 3.19
N VAL A 91 -11.72 -9.89 2.55
CA VAL A 91 -12.44 -8.71 3.06
C VAL A 91 -13.94 -9.00 3.17
N GLU A 92 -14.55 -9.62 2.16
CA GLU A 92 -15.95 -10.05 2.21
C GLU A 92 -16.21 -11.00 3.38
N ASP A 93 -15.37 -12.03 3.54
CA ASP A 93 -15.52 -12.99 4.64
C ASP A 93 -15.34 -12.33 6.02
N LEU A 94 -14.45 -11.33 6.13
CA LEU A 94 -14.07 -10.70 7.39
C LEU A 94 -15.07 -9.63 7.85
N PHE A 95 -15.51 -8.79 6.92
CA PHE A 95 -16.33 -7.62 7.21
C PHE A 95 -17.80 -7.80 6.82
N GLY A 96 -18.12 -8.78 5.96
CA GLY A 96 -19.43 -8.92 5.33
C GLY A 96 -19.76 -7.70 4.45
N GLY A 97 -21.05 -7.47 4.24
CA GLY A 97 -21.52 -6.30 3.47
C GLY A 97 -21.30 -6.44 1.97
N ASN A 98 -21.21 -5.30 1.29
CA ASN A 98 -21.00 -5.23 -0.16
C ASN A 98 -19.55 -4.81 -0.46
N SER A 99 -18.82 -5.63 -1.22
CA SER A 99 -17.45 -5.34 -1.63
C SER A 99 -17.33 -5.13 -3.13
N ILE A 100 -16.52 -4.16 -3.54
CA ILE A 100 -16.18 -3.87 -4.93
C ILE A 100 -14.65 -4.04 -5.05
N TYR A 101 -14.24 -5.10 -5.75
CA TYR A 101 -12.85 -5.37 -6.13
C TYR A 101 -12.87 -6.00 -7.54
N ALA A 102 -12.77 -5.16 -8.57
CA ALA A 102 -12.93 -5.60 -9.94
C ALA A 102 -11.58 -5.89 -10.61
N GLU A 103 -11.56 -6.85 -11.54
CA GLU A 103 -10.39 -7.14 -12.37
C GLU A 103 -10.01 -5.98 -13.30
N LYS A 104 -10.99 -5.16 -13.66
CA LYS A 104 -10.81 -3.99 -14.52
C LYS A 104 -10.94 -2.74 -13.66
N THR A 105 -9.95 -1.87 -13.77
CA THR A 105 -9.90 -0.58 -13.04
C THR A 105 -11.17 0.26 -13.23
N GLN A 106 -11.77 0.26 -14.43
CA GLN A 106 -13.03 0.95 -14.73
C GLN A 106 -14.22 0.53 -13.84
N ASP A 107 -14.22 -0.71 -13.36
CA ASP A 107 -15.28 -1.30 -12.56
C ASP A 107 -14.95 -1.19 -11.06
N GLN A 108 -13.76 -0.69 -10.71
CA GLN A 108 -13.38 -0.37 -9.35
C GLN A 108 -14.03 0.95 -8.91
N LYS A 109 -14.22 1.09 -7.60
CA LYS A 109 -14.71 2.33 -7.03
C LYS A 109 -13.65 3.42 -7.18
N SER A 110 -14.04 4.56 -7.74
CA SER A 110 -13.19 5.76 -7.83
C SER A 110 -13.74 6.91 -6.99
N PHE A 111 -12.83 7.82 -6.66
CA PHE A 111 -13.11 9.05 -5.92
C PHE A 111 -12.42 10.21 -6.63
N GLU A 112 -13.12 11.33 -6.73
CA GLU A 112 -12.59 12.52 -7.40
C GLU A 112 -12.99 13.81 -6.70
N PHE A 113 -12.08 14.79 -6.69
CA PHE A 113 -12.40 16.12 -6.21
C PHE A 113 -11.67 17.17 -7.06
N ILE A 114 -12.20 18.39 -7.03
CA ILE A 114 -11.58 19.55 -7.68
C ILE A 114 -11.07 20.50 -6.61
N ASP A 115 -9.81 20.90 -6.72
CA ASP A 115 -9.17 21.88 -5.84
C ASP A 115 -8.33 22.83 -6.68
N ASN A 116 -8.57 24.13 -6.55
CA ASN A 116 -7.96 25.20 -7.36
C ASN A 116 -7.99 24.93 -8.88
N GLY A 117 -9.09 24.37 -9.40
CA GLY A 117 -9.25 24.07 -10.83
C GLY A 117 -8.50 22.82 -11.31
N ILE A 118 -7.84 22.08 -10.42
CA ILE A 118 -7.16 20.82 -10.72
C ILE A 118 -8.07 19.67 -10.28
N LYS A 119 -8.29 18.71 -11.17
CA LYS A 119 -9.03 17.47 -10.86
C LYS A 119 -8.08 16.44 -10.25
N TYR A 120 -8.43 15.87 -9.12
CA TYR A 120 -7.71 14.79 -8.47
C TYR A 120 -8.54 13.52 -8.54
N LEU A 121 -7.93 12.38 -8.87
CA LEU A 121 -8.63 11.12 -9.09
C LEU A 121 -7.84 9.94 -8.49
N CYS A 122 -8.53 9.04 -7.79
CA CYS A 122 -7.99 7.74 -7.43
C CYS A 122 -9.03 6.63 -7.61
N TYR A 123 -8.55 5.45 -8.00
CA TYR A 123 -9.30 4.20 -7.86
C TYR A 123 -8.80 3.49 -6.60
N VAL A 124 -9.67 2.68 -5.99
CA VAL A 124 -9.34 1.88 -4.81
C VAL A 124 -9.37 0.40 -5.16
N ASP A 125 -8.41 -0.35 -4.65
CA ASP A 125 -8.29 -1.78 -4.96
C ASP A 125 -9.50 -2.55 -4.43
N ILE A 126 -9.90 -2.25 -3.19
CA ILE A 126 -11.09 -2.83 -2.57
C ILE A 126 -11.85 -1.74 -1.80
N TYR A 127 -13.11 -1.56 -2.17
CA TYR A 127 -14.10 -0.81 -1.41
C TYR A 127 -15.05 -1.78 -0.73
N ASN A 128 -15.29 -1.63 0.57
CA ASN A 128 -16.27 -2.43 1.30
C ASN A 128 -17.20 -1.52 2.10
N ASP A 129 -18.50 -1.77 2.00
CA ASP A 129 -19.55 -1.13 2.79
C ASP A 129 -20.35 -2.18 3.57
N ASN A 130 -20.17 -2.16 4.90
CA ASN A 130 -20.90 -3.00 5.84
C ASN A 130 -21.69 -2.16 6.87
N GLY A 131 -22.10 -0.95 6.48
CA GLY A 131 -22.61 0.08 7.40
C GLY A 131 -21.50 1.02 7.90
N LYS A 132 -20.23 0.64 7.72
CA LYS A 132 -19.07 1.51 7.70
C LYS A 132 -18.31 1.31 6.40
N ILE A 133 -17.64 2.37 5.94
CA ILE A 133 -16.80 2.30 4.74
C ILE A 133 -15.42 1.81 5.15
N ASN A 134 -14.95 0.74 4.51
CA ASN A 134 -13.62 0.19 4.64
C ASN A 134 -12.92 0.28 3.28
N ILE A 135 -11.76 0.95 3.25
CA ILE A 135 -10.91 1.07 2.06
C ILE A 135 -9.66 0.22 2.31
N ILE A 136 -9.35 -0.68 1.37
CA ILE A 136 -8.20 -1.57 1.49
C ILE A 136 -7.32 -1.38 0.26
N GLU A 137 -6.06 -1.01 0.50
CA GLU A 137 -4.99 -1.01 -0.51
C GLU A 137 -4.22 -2.34 -0.38
N VAL A 138 -4.05 -3.03 -1.50
CA VAL A 138 -3.40 -4.33 -1.57
C VAL A 138 -1.97 -4.15 -2.07
N LYS A 139 -1.01 -4.75 -1.37
CA LYS A 139 0.41 -4.73 -1.77
C LYS A 139 0.95 -6.14 -1.81
N ALA A 140 1.69 -6.47 -2.88
CA ALA A 140 2.36 -7.77 -3.00
C ALA A 140 3.60 -7.90 -2.10
N THR A 141 3.68 -7.19 -0.98
CA THR A 141 4.74 -7.38 0.01
C THR A 141 4.28 -8.36 1.08
N THR A 142 5.22 -8.89 1.87
CA THR A 142 4.88 -9.73 3.03
C THR A 142 4.80 -8.91 4.32
N SER A 143 3.98 -9.39 5.25
CA SER A 143 3.88 -8.85 6.62
C SER A 143 5.19 -8.94 7.41
N ARG A 144 6.15 -9.77 6.99
CA ARG A 144 7.49 -9.88 7.60
C ARG A 144 8.18 -8.53 7.71
N LYS A 145 8.07 -7.69 6.66
CA LYS A 145 8.66 -6.35 6.62
C LYS A 145 8.21 -5.44 7.76
N PHE A 146 7.02 -5.67 8.28
CA PHE A 146 6.47 -4.89 9.40
C PHE A 146 6.68 -5.60 10.73
N ILE A 147 6.45 -6.91 10.77
CA ILE A 147 6.41 -7.68 12.03
C ILE A 147 7.82 -8.03 12.54
N LYS A 148 8.77 -8.35 11.65
CA LYS A 148 10.14 -8.75 12.02
C LYS A 148 11.15 -7.62 11.91
N ASP A 149 11.04 -6.76 10.90
CA ASP A 149 12.07 -5.75 10.62
C ASP A 149 11.86 -4.45 11.43
N ILE A 150 10.64 -4.24 11.94
CA ILE A 150 10.28 -3.11 12.79
C ILE A 150 9.94 -3.60 14.20
N THR A 151 11.00 -3.96 14.93
CA THR A 151 10.92 -4.43 16.32
C THR A 151 11.70 -3.54 17.28
N GLY A 152 11.28 -3.51 18.55
CA GLY A 152 11.90 -2.75 19.64
C GLY A 152 12.00 -3.59 20.91
N GLY A 153 12.86 -3.23 21.85
CA GLY A 153 13.01 -3.96 23.11
C GLY A 153 14.24 -3.53 23.88
N TYR A 154 14.22 -3.72 25.20
CA TYR A 154 15.33 -3.35 26.06
C TYR A 154 16.68 -3.93 25.61
N TYR A 155 17.77 -3.21 25.95
CA TYR A 155 19.13 -3.64 25.61
C TYR A 155 19.40 -5.08 26.09
N LYS A 156 19.90 -5.92 25.17
CA LYS A 156 20.17 -7.37 25.37
C LYS A 156 18.96 -8.22 25.80
N LYS A 157 17.72 -7.73 25.64
CA LYS A 157 16.51 -8.52 25.80
C LYS A 157 15.90 -8.89 24.44
N GLU A 158 14.87 -9.73 24.50
CA GLU A 158 14.03 -10.06 23.35
C GLU A 158 13.46 -8.81 22.69
N LYS A 159 13.26 -8.89 21.37
CA LYS A 159 12.69 -7.82 20.56
C LYS A 159 11.23 -8.15 20.27
N TYR A 160 10.38 -7.16 20.47
CA TYR A 160 8.94 -7.26 20.31
C TYR A 160 8.50 -6.46 19.08
N SER A 161 7.47 -6.96 18.40
CA SER A 161 6.80 -6.21 17.33
C SER A 161 6.11 -4.96 17.89
N LEU A 162 6.03 -3.90 17.07
CA LEU A 162 5.19 -2.74 17.36
C LEU A 162 3.69 -3.04 17.26
N PHE A 163 3.34 -4.15 16.61
CA PHE A 163 1.96 -4.50 16.32
C PHE A 163 1.45 -5.60 17.26
N PHE A 164 0.15 -5.56 17.54
CA PHE A 164 -0.58 -6.69 18.08
C PHE A 164 -1.63 -7.14 17.06
N LYS A 165 -2.00 -8.42 17.10
CA LYS A 165 -3.03 -9.00 16.24
C LYS A 165 -4.32 -9.11 17.04
N ASP A 166 -5.41 -8.56 16.54
CA ASP A 166 -6.72 -8.67 17.18
C ASP A 166 -7.37 -10.06 16.93
N ASP A 167 -8.57 -10.26 17.48
CA ASP A 167 -9.38 -11.47 17.35
C ASP A 167 -9.81 -11.76 15.91
N LYS A 168 -9.92 -10.71 15.09
CA LYS A 168 -10.21 -10.79 13.64
C LYS A 168 -8.96 -11.08 12.80
N GLY A 169 -7.79 -11.07 13.42
CA GLY A 169 -6.52 -11.30 12.76
C GLY A 169 -5.91 -10.06 12.09
N ILE A 170 -6.41 -8.86 12.39
CA ILE A 170 -5.92 -7.58 11.91
C ILE A 170 -4.79 -7.09 12.84
N PHE A 171 -3.74 -6.55 12.24
CA PHE A 171 -2.62 -5.97 13.00
C PHE A 171 -2.86 -4.49 13.28
N HIS A 172 -2.70 -4.10 14.55
CA HIS A 172 -2.87 -2.73 15.05
C HIS A 172 -1.62 -2.32 15.85
N LEU A 173 -1.40 -1.01 16.01
CA LEU A 173 -0.28 -0.53 16.81
C LEU A 173 -0.55 -0.80 18.30
N LYS A 174 0.45 -1.27 19.04
CA LYS A 174 0.32 -1.54 20.48
C LYS A 174 -0.04 -0.31 21.31
N GLU A 175 0.23 0.90 20.81
CA GLU A 175 -0.21 2.14 21.48
C GLU A 175 -1.74 2.33 21.46
N ASP A 176 -2.45 1.63 20.57
CA ASP A 176 -3.91 1.67 20.48
C ASP A 176 -4.61 0.69 21.44
N LEU A 177 -3.85 -0.21 22.10
CA LEU A 177 -4.39 -1.12 23.11
C LEU A 177 -4.80 -0.36 24.37
N GLN A 178 -6.04 -0.57 24.80
CA GLN A 178 -6.51 -0.07 26.09
C GLN A 178 -5.78 -0.78 27.23
N ASN A 179 -5.33 0.00 28.23
CA ASN A 179 -4.65 -0.48 29.44
C ASN A 179 -3.34 -1.26 29.19
N TYR A 180 -2.70 -1.06 28.03
CA TYR A 180 -1.42 -1.68 27.72
C TYR A 180 -0.25 -0.75 28.07
N ASN A 181 0.72 -1.26 28.82
CA ASN A 181 1.94 -0.52 29.13
C ASN A 181 3.07 -0.94 28.18
N LEU A 182 3.40 -0.07 27.22
CA LEU A 182 4.51 -0.30 26.27
C LEU A 182 5.84 -0.62 26.96
N GLU A 183 6.08 -0.06 28.16
CA GLU A 183 7.31 -0.24 28.93
C GLU A 183 7.48 -1.66 29.50
N ASP A 184 6.46 -2.52 29.42
CA ASP A 184 6.60 -3.92 29.80
C ASP A 184 7.49 -4.68 28.79
N GLU A 185 7.50 -4.24 27.53
CA GLU A 185 8.27 -4.85 26.43
C GLU A 185 9.46 -4.00 25.96
N MET A 186 9.28 -2.67 25.87
CA MET A 186 10.29 -1.77 25.32
C MET A 186 10.20 -0.33 25.86
N PRO A 187 11.32 0.40 25.96
CA PRO A 187 11.27 1.83 26.30
C PRO A 187 10.38 2.60 25.32
N LYS A 188 9.55 3.53 25.82
CA LYS A 188 8.66 4.37 24.98
C LYS A 188 9.43 5.09 23.86
N GLU A 189 10.61 5.63 24.17
CA GLU A 189 11.46 6.31 23.18
C GLU A 189 11.89 5.37 22.05
N GLU A 190 12.20 4.11 22.37
CA GLU A 190 12.54 3.10 21.36
C GLU A 190 11.32 2.76 20.50
N TYR A 191 10.15 2.56 21.11
CA TYR A 191 8.89 2.34 20.37
C TYR A 191 8.63 3.47 19.37
N TYR A 192 8.64 4.72 19.81
CA TYR A 192 8.38 5.86 18.93
C TYR A 192 9.44 6.03 17.85
N LYS A 193 10.72 5.79 18.17
CA LYS A 193 11.80 5.78 17.17
C LYS A 193 11.56 4.72 16.08
N LYS A 194 11.08 3.54 16.45
CA LYS A 194 10.75 2.47 15.49
C LYS A 194 9.50 2.80 14.69
N ARG A 195 8.48 3.38 15.34
CA ARG A 195 7.26 3.86 14.68
C ARG A 195 7.56 4.93 13.63
N LEU A 196 8.56 5.80 13.84
CA LEU A 196 8.95 6.79 12.82
C LEU A 196 9.38 6.14 11.50
N LYS A 197 9.85 4.89 11.48
CA LYS A 197 10.14 4.15 10.23
C LYS A 197 8.89 3.95 9.37
N LEU A 198 7.71 3.85 9.99
CA LEU A 198 6.42 3.77 9.29
C LEU A 198 6.03 5.10 8.62
N LYS A 199 6.68 6.21 9.00
CA LYS A 199 6.49 7.54 8.38
C LYS A 199 7.54 7.85 7.31
N ASP A 200 8.55 7.00 7.15
CA ASP A 200 9.57 7.18 6.13
C ASP A 200 9.04 6.72 4.76
N LYS A 201 8.65 7.69 3.93
CA LYS A 201 8.08 7.47 2.60
C LYS A 201 9.03 6.80 1.59
N TYR A 202 10.32 6.68 1.91
CA TYR A 202 11.32 6.02 1.07
C TYR A 202 11.58 4.56 1.46
N LYS A 203 11.13 4.14 2.65
CA LYS A 203 11.29 2.77 3.15
C LYS A 203 9.93 2.14 3.44
N PHE A 204 9.71 1.65 4.66
CA PHE A 204 8.48 0.97 5.08
C PHE A 204 7.23 1.86 4.98
N GLY A 205 7.40 3.16 5.18
CA GLY A 205 6.32 4.14 5.12
C GLY A 205 5.80 4.40 3.71
N LYS A 206 6.45 3.90 2.65
CA LYS A 206 5.95 4.08 1.27
C LYS A 206 4.52 3.56 1.09
N TYR A 207 4.24 2.39 1.66
CA TYR A 207 2.91 1.76 1.59
C TYR A 207 1.86 2.50 2.42
N ILE A 208 2.27 3.08 3.56
CA ILE A 208 1.40 3.90 4.41
C ILE A 208 1.11 5.23 3.74
N TYR A 209 2.07 5.77 3.00
CA TYR A 209 1.91 7.01 2.26
C TYR A 209 0.90 6.87 1.11
N ASP A 210 0.88 5.72 0.42
CA ASP A 210 -0.13 5.43 -0.60
C ASP A 210 -1.56 5.53 -0.01
N LEU A 211 -1.78 4.90 1.14
CA LEU A 211 -3.04 5.00 1.89
C LEU A 211 -3.32 6.43 2.37
N ALA A 212 -2.31 7.18 2.81
CA ALA A 212 -2.49 8.55 3.28
C ALA A 212 -2.94 9.49 2.14
N VAL A 213 -2.36 9.34 0.95
CA VAL A 213 -2.79 10.11 -0.25
C VAL A 213 -4.20 9.69 -0.66
N GLN A 214 -4.48 8.39 -0.69
CA GLN A 214 -5.81 7.88 -1.01
C GLN A 214 -6.87 8.39 -0.02
N ARG A 215 -6.58 8.37 1.28
CA ARG A 215 -7.42 8.96 2.34
C ARG A 215 -7.71 10.43 2.06
N MET A 216 -6.69 11.23 1.75
CA MET A 216 -6.87 12.64 1.43
C MET A 216 -7.84 12.84 0.25
N PHE A 217 -7.74 12.01 -0.80
CA PHE A 217 -8.62 12.12 -1.97
C PHE A 217 -10.06 11.78 -1.60
N ILE A 218 -10.26 10.67 -0.88
CA ILE A 218 -11.57 10.16 -0.48
C ILE A 218 -12.28 11.10 0.49
N GLU A 219 -11.58 11.60 1.52
CA GLU A 219 -12.16 12.53 2.49
C GLU A 219 -12.53 13.88 1.83
N LYS A 220 -11.75 14.33 0.84
CA LYS A 220 -12.07 15.56 0.09
C LYS A 220 -13.28 15.40 -0.83
N ASP A 221 -13.44 14.25 -1.48
CA ASP A 221 -14.58 13.93 -2.34
C ASP A 221 -15.86 13.75 -1.50
N THR A 222 -15.82 12.80 -0.56
CA THR A 222 -17.01 12.36 0.19
C THR A 222 -17.42 13.29 1.34
N LYS A 223 -16.49 14.11 1.85
CA LYS A 223 -16.63 14.84 3.13
C LYS A 223 -16.95 13.93 4.33
N ASN A 224 -16.71 12.62 4.19
CA ASN A 224 -16.87 11.65 5.25
C ASN A 224 -15.51 11.32 5.87
N TYR A 225 -15.42 11.42 7.20
CA TYR A 225 -14.21 11.15 7.97
C TYR A 225 -14.31 9.86 8.81
N ASP A 226 -15.48 9.20 8.84
CA ASP A 226 -15.68 7.89 9.47
C ASP A 226 -15.47 6.78 8.43
N ILE A 227 -14.22 6.68 7.95
CA ILE A 227 -13.77 5.68 6.98
C ILE A 227 -12.56 4.96 7.57
N ASN A 228 -12.57 3.64 7.52
CA ASN A 228 -11.44 2.81 7.92
C ASN A 228 -10.51 2.56 6.73
N TYR A 229 -9.21 2.58 6.99
CA TYR A 229 -8.18 2.38 5.96
C TYR A 229 -7.27 1.23 6.37
N TYR A 230 -7.14 0.24 5.50
CA TYR A 230 -6.37 -0.97 5.75
C TYR A 230 -5.32 -1.19 4.67
N LEU A 231 -4.19 -1.76 5.07
CA LEU A 231 -3.17 -2.27 4.15
C LEU A 231 -3.25 -3.79 4.14
N ALA A 232 -3.58 -4.40 3.01
CA ALA A 232 -3.55 -5.84 2.83
C ALA A 232 -2.19 -6.27 2.26
N VAL A 233 -1.52 -7.18 2.96
CA VAL A 233 -0.21 -7.72 2.60
C VAL A 233 -0.20 -9.24 2.76
N LEU A 234 0.75 -9.92 2.12
CA LEU A 234 0.88 -11.37 2.17
C LEU A 234 1.26 -11.84 3.57
N ASN A 235 0.66 -12.95 4.01
CA ASN A 235 1.00 -13.56 5.30
C ASN A 235 2.39 -14.20 5.24
N HIS A 236 3.33 -13.75 6.06
CA HIS A 236 4.68 -14.28 6.10
C HIS A 236 4.80 -15.62 6.85
N GLU A 237 3.75 -16.04 7.55
CA GLU A 237 3.67 -17.34 8.24
C GLU A 237 3.12 -18.44 7.33
N TYR A 238 2.65 -18.09 6.12
CA TYR A 238 2.16 -19.08 5.17
C TYR A 238 3.30 -19.99 4.71
N VAL A 239 3.10 -21.29 4.87
CA VAL A 239 4.00 -22.35 4.37
C VAL A 239 3.16 -23.23 3.47
N PHE A 240 3.55 -23.34 2.21
CA PHE A 240 2.89 -24.25 1.28
C PHE A 240 3.17 -25.69 1.69
N ASP A 241 2.10 -26.47 1.90
CA ASP A 241 2.18 -27.86 2.37
C ASP A 241 2.34 -28.87 1.23
N GLY A 242 2.39 -28.41 -0.03
CA GLY A 242 2.48 -29.26 -1.22
C GLY A 242 1.14 -29.68 -1.81
N THR A 243 0.01 -29.26 -1.22
CA THR A 243 -1.32 -29.63 -1.68
C THR A 243 -1.86 -28.62 -2.68
N TYR A 244 -2.17 -29.07 -3.89
CA TYR A 244 -2.87 -28.27 -4.90
C TYR A 244 -4.37 -28.54 -4.80
N ILE A 245 -5.18 -27.47 -4.73
CA ILE A 245 -6.63 -27.58 -4.87
C ILE A 245 -6.92 -27.57 -6.38
N ASP A 246 -7.48 -28.67 -6.89
CA ASP A 246 -7.82 -28.92 -8.30
C ASP A 246 -6.63 -28.99 -9.26
N GLY A 247 -5.79 -30.03 -9.10
CA GLY A 247 -4.69 -30.37 -10.02
C GLY A 247 -5.14 -30.71 -11.45
#